data_AF-A0A438HJX5-F1
#
_entry.id   AF-A0A438HJX5-F1
#
_cell.length_a   1.000
_cell.length_b   1.000
_cell.length_c   1.000
_cell.angle_alpha   90.00
_cell.angle_beta   90.00
_cell.angle_gamma   90.00
#
_symmetry.space_group_name_H-M   'P 1'
#
loop_
_entity.id
_entity.type
_entity.pdbx_description
1 polymer ?
#
loop_
_entity_poly.entity_id
_entity_poly.type
_entity_poly.pdbx_seq_one_letter_code
_entity_poly.pdbx_strand_id
1 'polypeptide(L)'
;MIETSWDWSKKLPFALWAYRNSFRTSIGATPYSLVYGMEAVLPVEIEMDSLRVIKGFIRDPRGKFRPSWSEPYFIGELTLEGDAWLMDLDGNRFSKPTNVDQLKKYYV
;
A
#
# COMPACT_ATOMS: atom_id res chain seq x y z
N MET A 1 33.96 -0.04 2.02
CA MET A 1 32.81 0.90 1.99
C MET A 1 31.80 0.36 2.98
N ILE A 2 31.55 1.07 4.09
CA ILE A 2 30.65 0.59 5.15
C ILE A 2 29.24 0.99 4.74
N GLU A 3 28.41 0.02 4.34
CA GLU A 3 27.00 0.28 4.06
C GLU A 3 26.26 0.47 5.38
N THR A 4 25.84 1.70 5.68
CA THR A 4 24.99 1.96 6.84
C THR A 4 23.53 1.78 6.43
N SER A 5 22.72 1.19 7.31
CA SER A 5 21.27 0.96 7.08
C SER A 5 20.46 2.25 6.83
N TRP A 6 21.07 3.41 7.08
CA TRP A 6 20.50 4.74 6.92
C TRP A 6 20.60 5.34 5.51
N ASP A 7 21.38 4.73 4.61
CA ASP A 7 21.54 5.23 3.22
C ASP A 7 20.47 4.71 2.24
N TRP A 8 19.36 4.15 2.74
CA TRP A 8 18.29 3.58 1.90
C TRP A 8 17.72 4.62 0.92
N SER A 9 17.63 5.88 1.31
CA SER A 9 17.10 6.96 0.46
C SER A 9 17.97 7.20 -0.76
N LYS A 10 19.29 7.05 -0.63
CA LYS A 10 20.25 7.16 -1.74
C LYS A 10 20.19 5.94 -2.66
N LYS A 11 19.83 4.77 -2.13
CA LYS A 11 19.69 3.51 -2.89
C LYS A 11 18.33 3.35 -3.56
N LEU A 12 17.31 4.07 -3.08
CA LEU A 12 15.93 3.97 -3.55
C LEU A 12 15.78 4.22 -5.06
N PRO A 13 16.39 5.25 -5.68
CA PRO A 13 16.28 5.47 -7.12
C PRO A 13 16.83 4.29 -7.93
N PHE A 14 17.96 3.71 -7.50
CA PHE A 14 18.57 2.56 -8.14
C PHE A 14 17.71 1.29 -8.00
N ALA A 15 17.14 1.06 -6.81
CA ALA A 15 16.25 -0.08 -6.58
C ALA A 15 14.96 0.03 -7.40
N LEU A 16 14.37 1.21 -7.50
CA LEU A 16 13.20 1.47 -8.34
C LEU A 16 13.51 1.28 -9.82
N TRP A 17 14.68 1.76 -10.26
CA TRP A 17 15.14 1.56 -11.63
C TRP A 17 15.30 0.07 -11.96
N ALA A 18 15.98 -0.69 -11.09
CA ALA A 18 16.14 -2.12 -11.27
C ALA A 18 14.78 -2.84 -11.31
N TYR A 19 13.86 -2.48 -10.40
CA TYR A 19 12.51 -3.08 -10.36
C TYR A 19 11.72 -2.83 -11.65
N ARG A 20 11.75 -1.60 -12.18
CA ARG A 20 11.01 -1.24 -13.40
C ARG A 20 11.56 -1.91 -14.65
N ASN A 21 12.86 -2.16 -14.71
CA ASN A 21 13.54 -2.69 -15.89
C ASN A 21 13.86 -4.18 -15.82
N SER A 22 13.69 -4.82 -14.67
CA SER A 22 13.87 -6.27 -14.55
C SER A 22 12.71 -7.02 -15.17
N PHE A 23 13.03 -8.04 -15.96
CA PHE A 23 12.03 -8.93 -16.53
C PHE A 23 11.31 -9.69 -15.43
N ARG A 24 9.98 -9.69 -15.45
CA ARG A 24 9.16 -10.35 -14.45
C ARG A 24 8.50 -11.59 -15.04
N THR A 25 8.96 -12.77 -14.63
CA THR A 25 8.49 -14.06 -15.18
C THR A 25 6.99 -14.29 -15.02
N SER A 26 6.38 -13.78 -13.95
CA SER A 26 4.93 -13.87 -13.74
C SER A 26 4.10 -13.05 -14.74
N ILE A 27 4.68 -12.00 -15.34
CA ILE A 27 4.00 -11.12 -16.30
C ILE A 27 4.52 -11.34 -17.72
N GLY A 28 5.72 -11.90 -17.88
CA GLY A 28 6.36 -12.12 -19.19
C GLY A 28 6.90 -10.84 -19.84
N ALA A 29 7.01 -9.75 -19.08
CA ALA A 29 7.48 -8.45 -19.56
C ALA A 29 8.20 -7.66 -18.44
N THR A 30 8.90 -6.59 -18.81
CA THR A 30 9.40 -5.60 -17.85
C THR A 30 8.25 -4.67 -17.40
N PRO A 31 8.15 -4.27 -16.13
CA PRO A 31 7.13 -3.31 -15.71
C PRO A 31 7.15 -2.00 -16.51
N TYR A 32 8.31 -1.55 -16.99
CA TYR A 32 8.44 -0.37 -17.84
C TYR A 32 7.75 -0.54 -19.20
N SER A 33 7.94 -1.68 -19.89
CA SER A 33 7.35 -1.89 -21.21
C SER A 33 5.83 -2.01 -21.17
N LEU A 34 5.25 -2.40 -20.04
CA LEU A 34 3.79 -2.36 -19.84
C LEU A 34 3.23 -0.94 -19.74
N VAL A 35 4.01 0.00 -19.18
CA VAL A 35 3.56 1.40 -18.99
C VAL A 35 3.76 2.21 -20.26
N TYR A 36 4.88 2.03 -20.95
CA TYR A 36 5.28 2.87 -22.08
C TYR A 36 5.21 2.17 -23.45
N GLY A 37 4.95 0.86 -23.48
CA GLY A 37 4.86 0.09 -24.73
C GLY A 37 6.21 -0.19 -25.41
N MET A 38 7.32 0.11 -24.75
CA MET A 38 8.68 -0.10 -25.27
C MET A 38 9.65 -0.46 -24.14
N GLU A 39 10.72 -1.19 -24.45
CA GLU A 39 11.79 -1.44 -23.49
C GLU A 39 12.55 -0.15 -23.18
N ALA A 40 12.97 0.01 -21.92
CA ALA A 40 13.70 1.21 -21.53
C ALA A 40 15.08 1.26 -22.17
N VAL A 41 15.38 2.37 -22.86
CA VAL A 41 16.70 2.66 -23.41
C VAL A 41 17.31 3.76 -22.55
N LEU A 42 17.97 3.39 -21.45
CA LEU A 42 18.58 4.27 -20.42
C LEU A 42 18.79 5.76 -20.81
N PRO A 43 17.99 6.69 -20.23
CA PRO A 43 18.41 8.10 -20.19
C PRO A 43 17.92 8.90 -18.95
N VAL A 44 18.77 9.76 -18.40
CA VAL A 44 18.53 11.00 -17.59
C VAL A 44 17.58 11.01 -16.36
N GLU A 45 16.54 10.19 -16.30
CA GLU A 45 15.47 10.23 -15.27
C GLU A 45 15.96 9.87 -13.85
N ILE A 46 17.11 9.20 -13.73
CA ILE A 46 17.73 8.87 -12.43
C ILE A 46 18.19 10.14 -11.70
N GLU A 47 18.43 11.25 -12.42
CA GLU A 47 18.97 12.49 -11.84
C GLU A 47 17.88 13.39 -11.22
N MET A 48 16.60 13.25 -11.58
CA MET A 48 15.59 14.29 -11.35
C MET A 48 14.60 14.05 -10.18
N ASP A 49 14.60 12.89 -9.51
CA ASP A 49 13.41 12.44 -8.74
C ASP A 49 13.55 12.38 -7.20
N SER A 50 14.22 13.36 -6.58
CA SER A 50 14.34 13.45 -5.09
C SER A 50 13.32 14.38 -4.40
N LEU A 51 12.44 15.06 -5.14
CA LEU A 51 11.61 16.16 -4.60
C LEU A 51 10.30 15.72 -3.91
N ARG A 52 9.90 14.44 -3.95
CA ARG A 52 8.58 13.99 -3.45
C ARG A 52 8.56 13.33 -2.06
N VAL A 53 9.70 13.09 -1.41
CA VAL A 53 9.78 12.20 -0.22
C VAL A 53 9.36 12.88 1.11
N ILE A 54 9.00 14.16 1.14
CA ILE A 54 8.86 14.91 2.41
C ILE A 54 7.52 14.69 3.17
N LYS A 55 6.51 14.01 2.62
CA LYS A 55 5.12 14.11 3.16
C LYS A 55 4.55 12.88 3.90
N GLY A 56 5.28 12.27 4.84
CA GLY A 56 4.81 11.00 5.42
C GLY A 56 5.24 10.62 6.84
N PHE A 57 5.43 11.56 7.77
CA PHE A 57 5.57 11.24 9.21
C PHE A 57 4.42 11.87 10.01
N ILE A 58 3.21 11.32 9.87
CA ILE A 58 2.13 11.58 10.83
C ILE A 58 2.22 10.50 11.90
N ARG A 59 2.78 10.84 13.06
CA ARG A 59 2.64 10.03 14.26
C ARG A 59 1.16 10.06 14.68
N ASP A 60 0.56 8.89 14.86
CA ASP A 60 -0.82 8.78 15.33
C ASP A 60 -0.95 9.39 16.75
N PRO A 61 -1.80 10.42 16.96
CA PRO A 61 -2.00 11.05 18.26
C PRO A 61 -2.80 10.19 19.26
N ARG A 62 -3.31 9.01 18.88
CA ARG A 62 -4.28 8.22 19.67
C ARG A 62 -3.68 7.48 20.89
N GLY A 63 -2.36 7.44 21.05
CA GLY A 63 -1.67 6.89 22.22
C GLY A 63 -1.64 5.35 22.29
N LYS A 64 -0.67 4.79 23.02
CA LYS A 64 -0.29 3.36 22.97
C LYS A 64 -1.27 2.37 23.61
N PHE A 65 -2.24 2.86 24.39
CA PHE A 65 -3.08 2.01 25.25
C PHE A 65 -4.57 2.01 24.90
N ARG A 66 -4.97 2.66 23.80
CA ARG A 66 -6.34 2.54 23.29
C ARG A 66 -6.43 1.38 22.29
N PRO A 67 -7.52 0.61 22.26
CA PRO A 67 -7.78 -0.33 21.18
C PRO A 67 -7.70 0.39 19.84
N SER A 68 -6.97 -0.19 18.89
CA SER A 68 -6.89 0.32 17.50
C SER A 68 -8.13 0.01 16.68
N TRP A 69 -9.03 -0.80 17.22
CA TRP A 69 -10.26 -1.27 16.59
C TRP A 69 -11.44 -0.41 17.02
N SER A 70 -12.32 -0.09 16.08
CA SER A 70 -13.59 0.55 16.37
C SER A 70 -14.58 -0.43 17.02
N GLU A 71 -15.71 0.10 17.46
CA GLU A 71 -16.79 -0.64 18.13
C GLU A 71 -17.31 -1.82 17.29
N PRO A 72 -17.97 -2.82 17.90
CA PRO A 72 -18.48 -3.97 17.17
C PRO A 72 -19.54 -3.55 16.13
N TYR A 73 -19.43 -4.14 14.94
CA TYR A 73 -20.37 -3.98 13.84
C TYR A 73 -20.96 -5.33 13.43
N PHE A 74 -22.14 -5.30 12.82
CA PHE A 74 -22.72 -6.47 12.18
C PHE A 74 -22.33 -6.52 10.69
N ILE A 75 -22.07 -7.73 10.18
CA ILE A 75 -21.87 -7.95 8.75
C ILE A 75 -23.26 -8.05 8.12
N GLY A 76 -23.59 -7.11 7.23
CA GLY A 76 -24.85 -7.10 6.50
C GLY A 76 -24.81 -7.95 5.23
N GLU A 77 -23.80 -7.75 4.40
CA GLU A 77 -23.66 -8.44 3.10
C GLU A 77 -22.17 -8.65 2.79
N LEU A 78 -21.84 -9.81 2.24
CA LEU A 78 -20.48 -10.16 1.80
C LEU A 78 -20.46 -10.28 0.29
N THR A 79 -19.50 -9.62 -0.35
CA THR A 79 -19.22 -9.78 -1.77
C THR A 79 -18.30 -10.99 -1.98
N LEU A 80 -18.36 -11.61 -3.16
CA LEU A 80 -17.45 -12.70 -3.54
C LEU A 80 -15.98 -12.25 -3.60
N GLU A 81 -15.74 -10.95 -3.72
CA GLU A 81 -14.41 -10.33 -3.78
C GLU A 81 -13.78 -10.11 -2.39
N GLY A 82 -14.50 -10.42 -1.31
CA GLY A 82 -13.99 -10.31 0.05
C GLY A 82 -14.23 -8.95 0.70
N ASP A 83 -15.22 -8.19 0.23
CA ASP A 83 -15.67 -6.97 0.89
C ASP A 83 -16.98 -7.21 1.66
N ALA A 84 -17.11 -6.55 2.81
CA ALA A 84 -18.26 -6.62 3.69
C ALA A 84 -18.93 -5.26 3.83
N TRP A 85 -20.25 -5.23 3.69
CA TRP A 85 -21.06 -4.11 4.13
C TRP A 85 -21.24 -4.20 5.65
N LEU A 86 -20.65 -3.24 6.37
CA LEU A 86 -20.82 -3.12 7.81
C LEU A 86 -22.13 -2.40 8.12
N MET A 87 -22.77 -2.84 9.20
CA MET A 87 -23.96 -2.23 9.77
C MET A 87 -23.70 -1.87 11.23
N ASP A 88 -24.15 -0.69 11.63
CA ASP A 88 -24.21 -0.28 13.03
C ASP A 88 -25.20 -1.15 13.83
N LEU A 89 -25.11 -1.10 15.16
CA LEU A 89 -26.06 -1.71 16.09
C LEU A 89 -27.50 -1.20 15.85
N ASP A 90 -27.65 0.03 15.37
CA ASP A 90 -28.93 0.63 14.99
C ASP A 90 -29.42 0.18 13.59
N GLY A 91 -28.69 -0.71 12.90
CA GLY A 91 -29.05 -1.24 11.59
C GLY A 91 -28.75 -0.32 10.41
N ASN A 92 -28.04 0.78 10.64
CA ASN A 92 -27.62 1.70 9.58
C ASN A 92 -26.41 1.14 8.81
N ARG A 93 -26.49 1.11 7.47
CA ARG A 93 -25.39 0.64 6.60
C ARG A 93 -24.31 1.72 6.47
N PHE A 94 -23.05 1.30 6.53
CA PHE A 94 -21.93 2.19 6.20
C PHE A 94 -21.91 2.53 4.71
N SER A 95 -21.44 3.73 4.39
CA SER A 95 -21.43 4.26 3.01
C SER A 95 -20.49 3.53 2.06
N LYS A 96 -19.53 2.76 2.59
CA LYS A 96 -18.53 2.05 1.79
C LYS A 96 -18.35 0.62 2.32
N PRO A 97 -18.21 -0.36 1.42
CA PRO A 97 -17.87 -1.72 1.81
C PRO A 97 -16.42 -1.75 2.35
N THR A 98 -16.17 -2.61 3.32
CA THR A 98 -14.88 -2.76 4.00
C THR A 98 -14.29 -4.12 3.71
N ASN A 99 -13.02 -4.17 3.36
CA ASN A 99 -12.34 -5.42 3.12
C ASN A 99 -12.35 -6.33 4.36
N VAL A 100 -12.70 -7.61 4.18
CA VAL A 100 -12.90 -8.58 5.28
C VAL A 100 -11.60 -8.88 6.02
N ASP A 101 -10.43 -8.78 5.40
CA ASP A 101 -9.14 -8.99 6.07
C ASP A 101 -8.82 -7.88 7.09
N GLN A 102 -9.53 -6.74 6.99
CA GLN A 102 -9.48 -5.66 7.97
C GLN A 102 -10.49 -5.86 9.12
N LEU A 103 -11.24 -6.97 9.15
CA LEU A 103 -12.23 -7.24 10.19
C LEU A 103 -11.72 -8.29 11.18
N LYS A 104 -12.08 -8.13 12.45
CA LYS A 104 -11.78 -9.11 13.50
C LYS A 104 -13.07 -9.60 14.13
N LYS A 105 -13.20 -10.93 14.31
CA LYS A 105 -14.33 -11.52 15.02
C LYS A 105 -14.37 -11.00 16.46
N TYR A 106 -15.52 -10.45 16.84
CA TYR A 106 -15.81 -10.04 18.19
C TYR A 106 -16.38 -11.23 18.97
N TYR A 107 -15.84 -11.49 20.15
CA TYR A 107 -16.30 -12.54 21.06
C TYR A 107 -16.79 -11.87 22.35
N VAL A 108 -17.93 -12.32 22.87
CA VAL A 108 -18.51 -11.92 24.16
C VAL A 108 -18.23 -13.01 25.18
#